data_AF-K1U4F2-F1
#
_entry.id   AF-K1U4F2-F1
#
_cell.length_a   1.000
_cell.length_b   1.000
_cell.length_c   1.000
_cell.angle_alpha   90.00
_cell.angle_beta   90.00
_cell.angle_gamma   90.00
#
_symmetry.space_group_name_H-M   'P 1'
#
loop_
_entity.id
_entity.type
_entity.pdbx_description
1 polymer ?
#
loop_
_entity_poly.entity_id
_entity_poly.type
_entity_poly.pdbx_seq_one_letter_code
_entity_poly.pdbx_strand_id
1 'polypeptide(L)'
;MTAKIFSKDLRLAAHPMMYVFALFGVMLIIPNYPYTVVFFYGLLGIFFTFLNGRENKDVYYCAVLPVTKRDQVRARAWLVVAVELAELVIAVPFAFLSARI
;
A
#
# COMPACT_ATOMS: atom_id res chain seq x y z
N MET A 1 -1.22 -11.95 18.12
CA MET A 1 -0.27 -12.37 17.04
C MET A 1 -0.42 -11.53 15.77
N THR A 2 -1.63 -11.16 15.37
CA THR A 2 -1.93 -10.41 14.13
C THR A 2 -1.16 -9.09 13.99
N ALA A 3 -0.96 -8.33 15.09
CA ALA A 3 -0.18 -7.08 15.07
C ALA A 3 1.31 -7.30 14.74
N LYS A 4 1.93 -8.40 15.19
CA LYS A 4 3.33 -8.72 14.86
C LYS A 4 3.49 -9.10 13.38
N ILE A 5 2.50 -9.80 12.81
CA ILE A 5 2.47 -10.16 11.39
C ILE A 5 2.26 -8.90 10.54
N PHE A 6 1.40 -7.98 10.98
CA PHE A 6 1.21 -6.69 10.32
C PHE A 6 2.48 -5.83 10.32
N SER A 7 3.18 -5.74 11.46
CA SER A 7 4.47 -5.03 11.53
C SER A 7 5.56 -5.70 10.69
N LYS A 8 5.57 -7.04 10.58
CA LYS A 8 6.42 -7.77 9.62
C LYS A 8 6.07 -7.34 8.20
N ASP A 9 4.79 -7.37 7.84
CA ASP A 9 4.37 -7.08 6.46
C ASP A 9 4.68 -5.63 6.06
N LEU A 10 4.48 -4.67 6.96
CA LEU A 10 4.88 -3.27 6.74
C LEU A 10 6.40 -3.12 6.60
N ARG A 11 7.20 -3.73 7.49
CA ARG A 11 8.65 -3.47 7.52
C ARG A 11 9.46 -4.33 6.56
N LEU A 12 8.97 -5.53 6.23
CA LEU A 12 9.73 -6.57 5.55
C LEU A 12 9.09 -7.05 4.24
N ALA A 13 7.77 -6.92 4.07
CA ALA A 13 7.08 -7.35 2.85
C ALA A 13 6.61 -6.19 1.97
N ALA A 14 6.47 -4.99 2.51
CA ALA A 14 6.12 -3.80 1.73
C ALA A 14 7.31 -3.47 0.83
N HIS A 15 7.08 -3.50 -0.48
CA HIS A 15 8.10 -3.07 -1.43
C HIS A 15 8.41 -1.58 -1.18
N PRO A 16 9.68 -1.15 -1.15
CA PRO A 16 10.04 0.26 -0.90
C PRO A 16 9.27 1.24 -1.80
N MET A 17 8.98 0.79 -3.02
CA MET A 17 8.24 1.53 -4.03
C MET A 17 6.77 1.80 -3.64
N MET A 18 6.15 1.01 -2.76
CA MET A 18 4.81 1.27 -2.24
C MET A 18 4.74 2.60 -1.47
N TYR A 19 5.76 2.89 -0.66
CA TYR A 19 5.86 4.17 0.05
C TYR A 19 6.08 5.34 -0.90
N VAL A 20 6.87 5.13 -1.97
CA VAL A 20 7.10 6.14 -3.01
C VAL A 20 5.80 6.42 -3.77
N PHE A 21 5.04 5.38 -4.13
CA PHE A 21 3.75 5.55 -4.80
C PHE A 21 2.71 6.26 -3.92
N ALA A 22 2.68 5.99 -2.61
CA ALA A 22 1.81 6.73 -1.69
C ALA A 22 2.14 8.23 -1.63
N LEU A 23 3.40 8.62 -1.86
CA LEU A 23 3.81 10.03 -1.92
C LEU A 23 3.43 10.73 -3.23
N PHE A 24 3.04 10.00 -4.29
CA PHE A 24 2.61 10.63 -5.54
C PHE A 24 1.27 11.36 -5.44
N GLY A 25 0.56 11.29 -4.31
CA GLY A 25 -0.54 12.23 -4.01
C GLY A 25 -0.12 13.71 -4.10
N VAL A 26 1.18 14.02 -3.93
CA VAL A 26 1.73 15.38 -4.11
C VAL A 26 1.65 15.86 -5.57
N MET A 27 1.58 14.96 -6.56
CA MET A 27 1.48 15.33 -7.97
C MET A 27 0.17 16.07 -8.31
N LEU A 28 -0.84 16.03 -7.43
CA LEU A 28 -2.08 16.80 -7.58
C LEU A 28 -1.85 18.32 -7.58
N ILE A 29 -0.71 18.80 -7.08
CA ILE A 29 -0.33 20.22 -7.19
C ILE A 29 -0.16 20.66 -8.64
N ILE A 30 0.15 19.74 -9.57
CA ILE A 30 0.34 20.08 -10.97
C ILE A 30 -1.04 20.46 -11.56
N PRO A 31 -1.19 21.69 -12.11
CA PRO A 31 -2.46 22.12 -12.67
C PRO A 31 -2.85 21.24 -13.87
N ASN A 32 -4.15 20.95 -14.01
CA ASN A 32 -4.72 20.00 -14.99
C ASN A 32 -4.24 18.54 -14.87
N TYR A 33 -3.61 18.14 -13.77
CA TYR A 33 -3.25 16.75 -13.56
C TYR A 33 -4.50 15.88 -13.30
N PRO A 34 -4.66 14.75 -13.99
CA PRO A 34 -5.84 13.90 -13.81
C PRO A 34 -5.86 13.24 -12.42
N TYR A 35 -6.88 13.57 -11.62
CA TYR A 35 -7.05 13.07 -10.25
C TYR A 35 -7.08 11.53 -10.15
N THR A 36 -7.55 10.84 -11.19
CA THR A 36 -7.64 9.38 -11.23
C THR A 36 -6.27 8.69 -11.28
N VAL A 37 -5.23 9.38 -11.74
CA VAL A 37 -3.88 8.82 -11.88
C VAL A 37 -3.19 8.64 -10.53
N VAL A 38 -3.58 9.42 -9.51
CA VAL A 38 -3.09 9.21 -8.14
C VAL A 38 -3.50 7.84 -7.64
N PHE A 39 -4.80 7.54 -7.65
CA PHE A 39 -5.35 6.23 -7.26
C PHE A 39 -4.74 5.07 -8.05
N PHE A 40 -4.40 5.30 -9.32
CA PHE A 40 -3.69 4.30 -10.12
C PHE A 40 -2.31 3.96 -9.55
N TYR A 41 -1.55 4.95 -9.08
CA TYR A 41 -0.25 4.71 -8.44
C TYR A 41 -0.37 3.96 -7.11
N GLY A 42 -1.37 4.25 -6.29
CA GLY A 42 -1.65 3.47 -5.08
C GLY A 42 -1.90 1.99 -5.38
N LEU A 43 -2.75 1.70 -6.36
CA LEU A 43 -3.02 0.35 -6.84
C LEU A 43 -1.77 -0.33 -7.41
N LEU A 44 -0.91 0.42 -8.12
CA LEU A 44 0.35 -0.08 -8.65
C LEU A 44 1.33 -0.45 -7.53
N GLY A 45 1.38 0.33 -6.45
CA GLY A 45 2.17 0.01 -5.25
C GLY A 45 1.70 -1.25 -4.53
N ILE A 46 0.39 -1.46 -4.46
CA ILE A 46 -0.22 -2.71 -3.96
C ILE A 46 0.16 -3.88 -4.87
N PHE A 47 0.04 -3.72 -6.18
CA PHE A 47 0.41 -4.74 -7.17
C PHE A 47 1.87 -5.19 -7.03
N PHE A 48 2.82 -4.25 -6.94
CA PHE A 48 4.24 -4.59 -6.74
C PHE A 48 4.51 -5.29 -5.41
N THR A 49 3.76 -4.95 -4.36
CA THR A 49 3.86 -5.63 -3.06
C THR A 49 3.42 -7.09 -3.15
N PHE A 50 2.32 -7.38 -3.87
CA PHE A 50 1.90 -8.76 -4.13
C PHE A 50 2.86 -9.50 -5.07
N LEU A 51 3.40 -8.82 -6.08
CA LEU A 51 4.39 -9.38 -7.00
C LEU A 51 5.66 -9.80 -6.25
N ASN A 52 6.17 -8.93 -5.37
CA ASN A 52 7.33 -9.24 -4.55
C ASN A 52 7.08 -10.42 -3.59
N GLY A 53 5.88 -10.47 -2.99
CA GLY A 53 5.46 -11.61 -2.16
C GLY A 53 5.43 -12.94 -2.93
N ARG A 54 5.08 -12.90 -4.22
CA ARG A 54 5.09 -14.06 -5.12
C ARG A 54 6.53 -14.49 -5.48
N GLU A 55 7.38 -13.54 -5.85
CA GLU A 55 8.80 -13.79 -6.18
C GLU A 55 9.58 -14.35 -4.99
N ASN A 56 9.37 -13.81 -3.79
CA ASN A 56 10.02 -14.27 -2.56
C ASN A 56 9.38 -15.54 -1.97
N LYS A 57 8.34 -16.10 -2.59
CA LYS A 57 7.64 -17.31 -2.11
C LYS A 57 7.17 -17.18 -0.65
N ASP A 58 6.73 -15.99 -0.25
CA ASP A 58 6.40 -15.69 1.16
C ASP A 58 5.26 -16.56 1.71
N VAL A 59 4.35 -17.03 0.84
CA VAL A 59 3.30 -18.01 1.21
C VAL A 59 3.89 -19.32 1.70
N TYR A 60 4.94 -19.83 1.05
CA TYR A 60 5.60 -21.07 1.45
C TYR A 60 6.34 -20.89 2.78
N TYR A 61 7.00 -19.74 2.97
CA TYR A 61 7.63 -19.40 4.24
C TYR A 61 6.62 -19.27 5.39
N CYS A 62 5.49 -18.60 5.14
CA CYS A 62 4.43 -18.44 6.12
C CYS A 62 3.69 -19.74 6.46
N ALA A 63 3.77 -20.77 5.60
CA ALA A 63 3.22 -22.10 5.88
C ALA A 63 4.06 -22.89 6.91
N VAL A 64 5.36 -22.57 7.04
CA VAL A 64 6.27 -23.21 8.02
C VAL A 64 6.15 -22.56 9.40
N LEU A 65 5.72 -21.29 9.45
CA LEU A 65 5.49 -20.58 10.68
C LEU A 65 4.20 -21.09 11.37
N PRO A 66 4.16 -21.12 12.72
CA PRO A 66 2.98 -21.51 13.49
C PRO A 66 1.93 -20.39 13.50
N VAL A 67 1.47 -19.98 12.31
CA VAL A 67 0.50 -18.90 12.09
C VAL A 67 -0.71 -19.43 11.33
N THR A 68 -1.90 -18.97 11.72
CA THR A 68 -3.12 -19.41 11.05
C THR A 68 -3.26 -18.75 9.67
N LYS A 69 -3.79 -19.48 8.68
CA LYS A 69 -4.08 -18.93 7.35
C LYS A 69 -4.98 -17.69 7.42
N ARG A 70 -5.93 -17.67 8.36
CA ARG A 70 -6.85 -16.55 8.58
C ARG A 70 -6.11 -15.28 9.01
N ASP A 71 -5.11 -15.40 9.87
CA ASP A 71 -4.31 -14.25 10.32
C ASP A 71 -3.44 -13.70 9.19
N GLN A 72 -2.93 -14.55 8.30
CA GLN A 72 -2.17 -14.11 7.12
C GLN A 72 -3.05 -13.32 6.15
N VAL A 73 -4.25 -13.83 5.83
CA VAL A 73 -5.21 -13.12 4.96
C VAL A 73 -5.63 -11.80 5.60
N ARG A 74 -5.88 -11.78 6.91
CA ARG A 74 -6.21 -10.55 7.65
C ARG A 74 -5.08 -9.53 7.61
N ALA A 75 -3.82 -9.95 7.78
CA ALA A 75 -2.67 -9.05 7.71
C ALA A 75 -2.53 -8.39 6.33
N ARG A 76 -2.69 -9.17 5.25
CA ARG A 76 -2.66 -8.65 3.88
C ARG A 76 -3.82 -7.71 3.58
N ALA A 77 -5.03 -8.02 4.05
CA ALA A 77 -6.18 -7.13 3.92
C ALA A 77 -5.97 -5.80 4.67
N TRP A 78 -5.46 -5.86 5.91
CA TRP A 78 -5.14 -4.65 6.68
C TRP A 78 -4.04 -3.81 6.02
N LEU A 79 -3.08 -4.43 5.34
CA LEU A 79 -2.04 -3.71 4.60
C LEU A 79 -2.63 -2.92 3.44
N VAL A 80 -3.53 -3.52 2.66
CA VAL A 80 -4.24 -2.84 1.56
C VAL A 80 -5.03 -1.65 2.10
N VAL A 81 -5.85 -1.87 3.13
CA VAL A 81 -6.65 -0.81 3.76
C VAL A 81 -5.78 0.32 4.30
N ALA A 82 -4.64 -0.01 4.93
CA ALA A 82 -3.73 1.01 5.46
C ALA A 82 -3.11 1.87 4.35
N VAL A 83 -2.80 1.27 3.20
CA VAL A 83 -2.20 1.99 2.07
C VAL A 83 -3.22 2.87 1.37
N GLU A 84 -4.42 2.36 1.11
CA GLU A 84 -5.51 3.16 0.54
C GLU A 84 -5.89 4.34 1.46
N LEU A 85 -5.93 4.12 2.78
CA LEU A 85 -6.16 5.20 3.74
C LEU A 85 -5.02 6.22 3.75
N ALA A 86 -3.76 5.77 3.70
CA ALA A 86 -2.61 6.67 3.65
C ALA A 86 -2.64 7.53 2.37
N GLU A 87 -2.98 6.92 1.23
CA GLU A 87 -3.14 7.62 -0.03
C GLU A 87 -4.27 8.65 0.03
N LEU A 88 -5.43 8.29 0.59
CA LEU A 88 -6.54 9.24 0.78
C LEU A 88 -6.16 10.42 1.67
N VAL A 89 -5.48 10.17 2.79
CA VAL A 89 -5.03 11.21 3.73
C VAL A 89 -4.08 12.19 3.05
N ILE A 90 -3.24 11.72 2.13
CA ILE A 90 -2.32 12.57 1.36
C ILE A 90 -3.08 13.26 0.21
N ALA A 91 -3.89 12.53 -0.56
CA ALA A 91 -4.54 13.05 -1.76
C ALA A 91 -5.61 14.12 -1.48
N VAL A 92 -6.41 13.95 -0.43
CA VAL A 92 -7.50 14.88 -0.07
C VAL A 92 -7.02 16.33 0.09
N PRO A 93 -6.02 16.66 0.94
CA PRO A 93 -5.56 18.03 1.11
C PRO A 93 -4.96 18.61 -0.18
N PHE A 94 -4.23 17.82 -0.98
CA PHE A 94 -3.66 18.29 -2.25
C PHE A 94 -4.74 18.49 -3.34
N ALA A 95 -5.80 17.69 -3.34
CA ALA A 95 -6.95 17.90 -4.22
C ALA A 95 -7.69 19.21 -3.90
N PHE A 96 -7.89 19.52 -2.61
CA PHE A 96 -8.46 20.80 -2.19
C PHE A 96 -7.57 22.00 -2.57
N LEU A 97 -6.25 21.84 -2.46
CA LEU A 97 -5.30 22.88 -2.88
C LEU A 97 -5.30 23.07 -4.39
N SER A 98 -5.31 21.98 -5.17
CA SER A 98 -5.37 22.00 -6.64
C SER A 98 -6.66 22.63 -7.16
N ALA A 99 -7.81 22.36 -6.54
CA ALA A 99 -9.08 22.97 -6.90
C ALA A 99 -9.15 24.49 -6.63
N ARG A 100 -8.20 25.04 -5.88
CA ARG A 100 -8.10 26.47 -5.53
C ARG A 100 -7.07 27.23 -6.38
N ILE A 101 -6.21 26.53 -7.11
CA ILE A 101 -5.14 27.08 -7.97
C ILE A 101 -5.62 27.09 -9.42
#